data_AF-A0A2P6PE98-F1
#
_entry.id   AF-A0A2P6PE98-F1
#
_cell.length_a   1.000
_cell.length_b   1.000
_cell.length_c   1.000
_cell.angle_alpha   90.00
_cell.angle_beta   90.00
_cell.angle_gamma   90.00
#
_symmetry.space_group_name_H-M   'P 1'
#
loop_
_entity.id
_entity.type
_entity.pdbx_description
1 polymer ?
#
loop_
_entity_poly.entity_id
_entity_poly.type
_entity_poly.pdbx_seq_one_letter_code
_entity_poly.pdbx_strand_id
1 'polypeptide(L)'
;MPLPVLSHSEDDMNRIRITTPVLVGGCLCVMFQDINEYSEFWAMKEYGVPASWVKLFRLNVRDLPDMLAPFFRRYFWNPIFVAEDGTFLFQMNKEELVRIKCYKEEKLVCTGRYSLEEVPGCGCTIDAILYDETLVSVPE
;
A
#
# COMPACT_ATOMS: atom_id res chain seq x y z
N MET A 1 1.80 18.77 -3.75
CA MET A 1 0.67 18.07 -4.40
C MET A 1 -0.50 17.98 -3.44
N PRO A 2 -1.74 18.11 -3.92
CA PRO A 2 -2.93 17.89 -3.09
C PRO A 2 -3.04 16.41 -2.70
N LEU A 3 -3.27 16.10 -1.43
CA LEU A 3 -3.63 14.75 -0.98
C LEU A 3 -5.09 14.44 -1.34
N PRO A 4 -5.48 13.16 -1.52
CA PRO A 4 -6.88 12.81 -1.63
C PRO A 4 -7.64 13.20 -0.36
N VAL A 5 -8.87 13.67 -0.52
CA VAL A 5 -9.74 14.00 0.62
C VAL A 5 -10.15 12.72 1.31
N LEU A 6 -9.76 12.55 2.56
CA LEU A 6 -10.13 11.42 3.38
C LEU A 6 -11.28 11.81 4.30
N SER A 7 -12.26 10.93 4.43
CA SER A 7 -13.28 11.03 5.47
C SER A 7 -12.73 10.45 6.79
N HIS A 8 -11.81 11.16 7.45
CA HIS A 8 -11.41 10.80 8.81
C HIS A 8 -12.05 11.80 9.80
N SER A 9 -12.69 11.29 10.84
CA SER A 9 -13.07 12.10 11.99
C SER A 9 -11.81 12.45 12.78
N GLU A 10 -11.58 13.73 13.04
CA GLU A 10 -10.40 14.25 13.76
C GLU A 10 -10.30 13.76 15.23
N ASP A 11 -11.32 13.05 15.72
CA ASP A 11 -11.50 12.68 17.13
C ASP A 11 -10.90 11.33 17.55
N ASP A 12 -10.37 10.52 16.62
CA ASP A 12 -9.80 9.22 16.99
C ASP A 12 -8.28 9.26 16.97
N MET A 13 -7.67 8.92 18.11
CA MET A 13 -6.21 8.80 18.31
C MET A 13 -5.62 7.60 17.54
N ASN A 14 -6.17 7.27 16.38
CA ASN A 14 -5.68 6.21 15.52
C ASN A 14 -4.38 6.65 14.88
N ARG A 15 -3.39 5.74 14.95
CA ARG A 15 -2.09 5.95 14.32
C ARG A 15 -2.26 5.81 12.81
N ILE A 16 -2.54 6.92 12.14
CA ILE A 16 -2.61 6.97 10.68
C ILE A 16 -1.19 7.11 10.12
N ARG A 17 -0.81 6.22 9.19
CA ARG A 17 0.44 6.35 8.40
C ARG A 17 0.11 6.57 6.93
N ILE A 18 0.76 7.55 6.34
CA ILE A 18 0.71 7.83 4.91
C ILE A 18 2.03 7.35 4.28
N THR A 19 1.94 6.63 3.17
CA THR A 19 3.11 6.17 2.40
C THR A 19 2.82 6.27 0.91
N THR A 20 3.86 6.35 0.09
CA THR A 20 3.77 6.45 -1.36
C THR A 20 4.29 5.16 -2.02
N PRO A 21 3.45 4.13 -2.16
CA PRO A 21 3.88 2.87 -2.74
C PRO A 21 4.06 2.96 -4.27
N VAL A 22 4.83 2.03 -4.82
CA VAL A 22 5.03 1.90 -6.28
C VAL A 22 3.79 1.29 -6.92
N LEU A 23 3.21 1.98 -7.90
CA LEU A 23 2.09 1.50 -8.72
C LEU A 23 2.56 1.08 -10.11
N VAL A 24 2.22 -0.13 -10.56
CA VAL A 24 2.40 -0.49 -11.98
C VAL A 24 1.40 0.27 -12.81
N GLY A 25 1.92 1.02 -13.78
CA GLY A 25 1.17 1.97 -14.59
C GLY A 25 1.72 3.39 -14.50
N GLY A 26 2.62 3.67 -13.55
CA GLY A 26 3.37 4.94 -13.48
C GLY A 26 2.62 6.11 -12.87
N CYS A 27 1.41 5.91 -12.33
CA CYS A 27 0.73 6.96 -11.57
C CYS A 27 1.29 7.06 -10.14
N LEU A 28 1.27 8.27 -9.58
CA LEU A 28 1.51 8.45 -8.14
C LEU A 28 0.44 7.71 -7.35
N CYS A 29 0.88 6.82 -6.45
CA CYS A 29 0.01 6.13 -5.52
C CYS A 29 0.30 6.55 -4.09
N VAL A 30 -0.76 6.70 -3.30
CA VAL A 30 -0.70 6.97 -1.87
C VAL A 30 -1.50 5.88 -1.15
N MET A 31 -0.91 5.34 -0.09
CA MET A 31 -1.56 4.43 0.83
C MET A 31 -1.73 5.11 2.19
N PHE A 32 -2.95 5.08 2.69
CA PHE A 32 -3.31 5.45 4.06
C PHE A 32 -3.51 4.17 4.86
N GLN A 33 -2.89 4.09 6.03
CA GLN A 33 -3.02 2.95 6.93
C GLN A 33 -3.56 3.40 8.28
N ASP A 34 -4.74 2.93 8.62
CA ASP A 34 -5.23 2.83 9.98
C ASP A 34 -5.06 1.37 10.43
N ILE A 35 -4.18 1.15 11.42
CA ILE A 35 -3.88 -0.20 11.94
C ILE A 35 -5.13 -0.87 12.55
N ASN A 36 -6.09 -0.09 13.04
CA ASN A 36 -7.27 -0.59 13.74
C ASN A 36 -8.44 -0.82 12.79
N GLU A 37 -8.53 -0.06 11.70
CA GLU A 37 -9.70 -0.09 10.83
C GLU A 37 -9.42 -0.62 9.43
N TYR A 38 -8.61 0.10 8.65
CA TYR A 38 -8.43 -0.19 7.24
C TYR A 38 -7.17 0.43 6.64
N SER A 39 -6.77 -0.10 5.47
CA SER A 39 -5.81 0.56 4.59
C SER A 39 -6.48 0.95 3.27
N GLU A 40 -6.25 2.18 2.81
CA GLU A 40 -6.81 2.70 1.57
C GLU A 40 -5.73 3.06 0.57
N PHE A 41 -5.95 2.68 -0.69
CA PHE A 41 -5.05 2.92 -1.80
C PHE A 41 -5.68 3.88 -2.80
N TRP A 42 -4.93 4.90 -3.18
CA TRP A 42 -5.36 5.96 -4.07
C TRP A 42 -4.31 6.20 -5.14
N ALA A 43 -4.74 6.36 -6.38
CA ALA A 43 -3.88 6.74 -7.49
C ALA A 43 -4.30 8.11 -8.04
N MET A 44 -3.33 8.98 -8.31
CA MET A 44 -3.57 10.24 -9.02
C MET A 44 -3.48 9.97 -10.51
N LYS A 45 -4.61 10.04 -11.22
CA LYS A 45 -4.68 9.75 -12.66
C LYS A 45 -4.13 10.89 -13.52
N GLU A 46 -4.18 12.12 -13.03
CA GLU A 46 -3.64 13.29 -13.70
C GLU A 46 -2.83 14.12 -12.68
N TYR A 47 -1.54 14.27 -12.94
CA TYR A 47 -0.60 14.87 -12.00
C TYR A 47 -0.95 16.32 -11.69
N GLY A 48 -1.02 16.66 -10.40
CA GLY A 48 -1.34 18.00 -9.93
C GLY A 48 -2.83 18.35 -9.90
N VAL A 49 -3.73 17.52 -10.45
CA VAL A 49 -5.18 17.75 -10.45
C VAL A 49 -5.83 17.07 -9.24
N PRO A 50 -6.32 17.80 -8.22
CA PRO A 50 -6.91 17.19 -7.02
C PRO A 50 -8.11 16.26 -7.30
N ALA A 51 -8.90 16.56 -8.34
CA ALA A 51 -10.07 15.76 -8.70
C ALA A 51 -9.72 14.43 -9.40
N SER A 52 -8.45 14.22 -9.76
CA SER A 52 -8.00 13.01 -10.48
C SER A 52 -7.64 11.86 -9.56
N TRP A 53 -7.72 12.05 -8.23
CA TRP A 53 -7.54 10.99 -7.25
C TRP A 53 -8.66 9.96 -7.37
N VAL A 54 -8.27 8.71 -7.65
CA VAL A 54 -9.19 7.57 -7.73
C VAL A 54 -8.81 6.56 -6.66
N LYS A 55 -9.78 6.15 -5.83
CA LYS A 55 -9.61 5.05 -4.88
C LYS A 55 -9.49 3.74 -5.67
N LEU A 56 -8.36 3.06 -5.50
CA LEU A 56 -8.11 1.76 -6.13
C LEU A 56 -8.88 0.67 -5.38
N PHE A 57 -8.60 0.53 -4.09
CA PHE A 57 -9.24 -0.44 -3.20
C PHE A 57 -9.04 -0.05 -1.73
N ARG A 58 -9.83 -0.70 -0.87
CA ARG A 58 -9.76 -0.58 0.60
C ARG A 58 -9.65 -1.97 1.20
N LEU A 59 -8.71 -2.11 2.13
CA LEU A 59 -8.49 -3.32 2.90
C LEU A 59 -9.04 -3.09 4.30
N ASN A 60 -10.17 -3.71 4.65
CA ASN A 60 -10.64 -3.65 6.03
C ASN A 60 -9.91 -4.70 6.86
N VAL A 61 -9.48 -4.31 8.05
CA VAL A 61 -8.81 -5.17 9.03
C VAL A 61 -9.70 -6.34 9.49
N ARG A 62 -11.02 -6.20 9.35
CA ARG A 62 -12.03 -7.23 9.66
C ARG A 62 -12.18 -8.29 8.55
N ASP A 63 -11.85 -7.94 7.31
CA ASP A 63 -12.03 -8.81 6.14
C ASP A 63 -10.76 -9.62 5.81
N LEU A 64 -9.70 -9.43 6.62
CA LEU A 64 -8.43 -10.14 6.46
C LEU A 64 -8.57 -11.62 6.82
N PRO A 65 -7.98 -12.53 6.04
CA PRO A 65 -7.82 -13.93 6.43
C PRO A 65 -7.11 -14.05 7.79
N ASP A 66 -7.53 -15.00 8.64
CA ASP A 66 -7.03 -15.18 10.00
C ASP A 66 -5.50 -15.30 10.08
N MET A 67 -4.89 -15.88 9.05
CA MET A 67 -3.43 -16.02 8.95
C MET A 67 -2.71 -14.67 8.77
N LEU A 68 -3.35 -13.70 8.10
CA LEU A 68 -2.78 -12.40 7.78
C LEU A 68 -3.15 -11.32 8.80
N ALA A 69 -4.33 -11.46 9.44
CA ALA A 69 -4.86 -10.48 10.37
C ALA A 69 -3.86 -10.05 11.47
N PRO A 70 -3.07 -10.95 12.10
CA PRO A 70 -2.11 -10.55 13.13
C PRO A 70 -1.00 -9.61 12.62
N PHE A 71 -0.58 -9.76 11.35
CA PHE A 71 0.44 -8.91 10.75
C PHE A 71 -0.10 -7.49 10.53
N PHE A 72 -1.20 -7.37 9.79
CA PHE A 72 -1.80 -6.08 9.44
C PHE A 72 -2.37 -5.31 10.65
N ARG A 73 -2.74 -6.00 11.74
CA ARG A 73 -3.23 -5.37 12.99
C ARG A 73 -2.13 -4.88 13.93
N ARG A 74 -0.89 -5.29 13.72
CA ARG A 74 0.22 -4.98 14.65
C ARG A 74 1.24 -4.04 14.05
N TYR A 75 1.41 -4.08 12.74
CA TYR A 75 2.49 -3.39 12.07
C TYR A 75 1.94 -2.54 10.93
N PHE A 76 2.45 -1.31 10.84
CA PHE A 76 2.44 -0.65 9.56
C PHE A 76 3.26 -1.47 8.59
N TRP A 77 2.72 -1.67 7.40
CA TRP A 77 3.32 -2.46 6.36
C TRP A 77 3.56 -1.59 5.12
N ASN A 78 4.44 -2.02 4.24
CA ASN A 78 4.71 -1.33 2.99
C ASN A 78 4.54 -2.35 1.87
N PRO A 79 3.67 -2.13 0.89
CA PRO A 79 3.68 -2.94 -0.32
C PRO A 79 4.96 -2.63 -1.09
N ILE A 80 5.55 -3.67 -1.65
CA ILE A 80 6.66 -3.58 -2.61
C ILE A 80 6.11 -3.08 -3.95
N PHE A 81 4.89 -3.50 -4.26
CA PHE A 81 4.26 -3.27 -5.55
C PHE A 81 2.73 -3.30 -5.41
N VAL A 82 2.04 -2.37 -6.08
CA VAL A 82 0.58 -2.30 -6.21
C VAL A 82 0.18 -2.25 -7.68
N ALA A 83 -0.89 -2.96 -8.05
CA ALA A 83 -1.53 -2.91 -9.36
C ALA A 83 -2.92 -2.30 -9.26
N GLU A 84 -3.39 -1.72 -10.36
CA GLU A 84 -4.75 -1.16 -10.44
C GLU A 84 -5.87 -2.20 -10.31
N ASP A 85 -5.58 -3.46 -10.61
CA ASP A 85 -6.54 -4.57 -10.50
C ASP A 85 -6.75 -5.05 -9.05
N GLY A 86 -6.17 -4.35 -8.07
CA GLY A 86 -6.25 -4.68 -6.66
C GLY A 86 -5.21 -5.71 -6.20
N THR A 87 -4.29 -6.13 -7.06
CA THR A 87 -3.14 -6.94 -6.67
C THR A 87 -2.12 -6.09 -5.93
N PHE A 88 -1.58 -6.60 -4.83
CA PHE A 88 -0.38 -6.04 -4.23
C PHE A 88 0.52 -7.14 -3.67
N LEU A 89 1.81 -6.82 -3.60
CA LEU A 89 2.86 -7.67 -3.04
C LEU A 89 3.46 -6.96 -1.84
N PHE A 90 3.64 -7.67 -0.73
CA PHE A 90 4.31 -7.14 0.44
C PHE A 90 5.19 -8.20 1.08
N GLN A 91 6.20 -7.74 1.82
CA GLN A 91 7.06 -8.59 2.62
C GLN A 91 6.42 -8.81 3.99
N MET A 92 6.07 -10.06 4.30
CA MET A 92 5.43 -10.40 5.58
C MET A 92 6.46 -10.69 6.68
N ASN A 93 7.60 -11.26 6.30
CA ASN A 93 8.76 -11.46 7.16
C ASN A 93 10.03 -11.46 6.29
N LYS A 94 11.21 -11.65 6.89
CA LYS A 94 12.49 -11.58 6.16
C LYS A 94 12.60 -12.58 4.99
N GLU A 95 11.86 -13.66 5.05
CA GLU A 95 11.96 -14.80 4.13
C GLU A 95 10.72 -14.97 3.27
N GLU A 96 9.72 -14.08 3.38
CA GLU A 96 8.43 -14.32 2.76
C GLU A 96 7.81 -13.08 2.11
N LEU A 97 7.52 -13.23 0.82
CA LEU A 97 6.66 -12.33 0.06
C LEU A 97 5.28 -12.94 -0.12
N VAL A 98 4.27 -12.12 0.12
CA VAL A 98 2.87 -12.52 -0.04
C VAL A 98 2.20 -11.65 -1.08
N ARG A 99 1.61 -12.31 -2.08
CA ARG A 99 0.81 -11.67 -3.12
C ARG A 99 -0.66 -11.82 -2.78
N ILE A 100 -1.32 -10.68 -2.60
CA ILE A 100 -2.75 -10.61 -2.31
C ILE A 100 -3.45 -9.99 -3.51
N LYS A 101 -4.67 -10.46 -3.77
CA LYS A 101 -5.60 -9.77 -4.65
C LYS A 101 -6.80 -9.33 -3.84
N CYS A 102 -7.03 -8.01 -3.84
CA CYS A 102 -8.23 -7.39 -3.31
C CYS A 102 -9.19 -7.18 -4.46
N TYR A 103 -10.37 -7.80 -4.40
CA TYR A 103 -11.47 -7.43 -5.29
C TYR A 103 -12.19 -6.26 -4.64
N LYS A 104 -12.67 -5.31 -5.46
CA LYS A 104 -13.51 -4.22 -4.95
C LYS A 104 -14.74 -4.85 -4.29
N GLU A 105 -14.89 -4.63 -2.98
CA GLU A 105 -16.02 -5.10 -2.16
C GLU A 105 -16.09 -6.60 -1.84
N GLU A 106 -15.08 -7.41 -2.18
CA GLU A 106 -15.04 -8.85 -1.81
C GLU A 106 -13.91 -9.19 -0.83
N LYS A 107 -13.93 -10.43 -0.34
CA LYS A 107 -12.95 -10.97 0.59
C LYS A 107 -11.55 -11.02 -0.04
N LEU A 108 -10.53 -10.68 0.76
CA LEU A 108 -9.14 -10.76 0.34
C LEU A 108 -8.72 -12.20 0.05
N VAL A 109 -8.08 -12.40 -1.11
CA VAL A 109 -7.56 -13.71 -1.51
C VAL A 109 -6.04 -13.68 -1.57
N CYS A 110 -5.41 -14.59 -0.81
CA CYS A 110 -4.00 -14.87 -0.97
C CYS A 110 -3.79 -15.66 -2.27
N THR A 111 -3.05 -15.08 -3.21
CA THR A 111 -2.86 -15.63 -4.56
C THR A 111 -1.48 -16.24 -4.75
N GLY A 112 -0.53 -15.95 -3.86
CA GLY A 112 0.81 -16.53 -3.90
C GLY A 112 1.61 -16.23 -2.64
N ARG A 113 2.45 -17.18 -2.26
CA ARG A 113 3.47 -17.04 -1.21
C ARG A 113 4.80 -17.45 -1.82
N TYR A 114 5.82 -16.62 -1.65
CA TYR A 114 7.14 -16.84 -2.22
C TYR A 114 8.16 -16.81 -1.08
N SER A 115 8.88 -17.93 -0.92
CA SER A 115 10.02 -17.99 -0.03
C SER A 115 11.21 -17.30 -0.68
N LEU A 116 11.85 -16.40 0.06
CA LEU A 116 13.11 -15.80 -0.31
C LEU A 116 14.22 -16.72 0.19
N GLU A 117 15.11 -17.15 -0.69
CA GLU A 117 16.28 -17.90 -0.28
C GLU A 117 17.22 -16.97 0.48
N GLU A 118 17.56 -17.32 1.72
CA GLU A 118 18.59 -16.62 2.47
C GLU A 118 19.94 -16.84 1.79
N VAL A 119 20.51 -15.79 1.23
CA VAL A 119 21.92 -15.81 0.80
C VAL A 119 22.76 -15.52 2.04
N PRO A 120 23.63 -16.44 2.50
CA PRO A 120 24.41 -16.25 3.73
C PRO A 120 25.19 -14.92 3.70
N GLY A 121 24.94 -14.06 4.69
CA GLY A 121 25.55 -12.73 4.79
C GLY A 121 24.76 -11.58 4.13
N CYS A 122 23.64 -11.87 3.46
CA CYS A 122 22.73 -10.87 2.91
C CYS A 122 21.40 -10.92 3.68
N GLY A 123 21.10 -9.87 4.46
CA GLY A 123 19.75 -9.69 4.95
C GLY A 123 18.87 -9.24 3.79
N CYS A 124 17.89 -10.05 3.38
CA CYS A 124 16.95 -9.67 2.32
C CYS A 124 16.02 -8.55 2.80
N THR A 125 16.47 -7.30 2.69
CA THR A 125 15.61 -6.11 2.72
C THR A 125 15.24 -5.80 1.27
N ILE A 126 14.00 -6.10 0.89
CA ILE A 126 13.48 -5.63 -0.40
C ILE A 126 13.09 -4.17 -0.20
N ASP A 127 14.07 -3.29 -0.33
CA ASP A 127 13.83 -1.87 -0.50
C ASP A 127 13.40 -1.68 -1.95
N ALA A 128 12.10 -1.60 -2.19
CA ALA A 128 11.61 -1.02 -3.43
C ALA A 128 12.19 0.40 -3.49
N ILE A 129 13.04 0.65 -4.49
CA ILE A 129 13.70 1.94 -4.68
C ILE A 129 12.60 3.00 -4.75
N LEU A 130 12.55 3.85 -3.74
CA LEU A 130 11.73 5.05 -3.74
C LEU A 130 12.14 5.84 -4.98
N TYR A 131 11.28 5.87 -6.00
CA TYR A 131 11.47 6.75 -7.13
C TYR A 131 11.29 8.17 -6.57
N ASP A 132 12.38 8.87 -6.32
CA ASP A 132 12.36 10.29 -5.97
C ASP A 132 12.07 11.07 -7.25
N GLU A 133 10.79 11.13 -7.64
CA GLU A 133 10.35 12.12 -8.61
C GLU A 133 10.55 13.49 -7.97
N THR A 134 11.66 14.13 -8.34
CA THR A 134 11.94 15.52 -8.03
C THR A 134 10.88 16.36 -8.74
N LEU A 135 9.77 16.63 -8.03
CA LEU A 135 8.75 17.59 -8.41
C LEU A 135 9.28 19.01 -8.27
N VAL A 136 10.33 19.34 -9.01
CA VAL A 136 10.78 20.71 -9.19
C VAL A 136 10.15 21.19 -10.49
N SER A 137 8.95 21.76 -10.38
CA SER A 137 8.44 22.62 -11.46
C SER A 137 9.41 23.77 -11.62
N VAL A 138 10.10 23.86 -12.76
CA VAL A 138 10.82 25.07 -13.13
C VAL A 138 9.75 26.13 -13.41
N PRO A 139 9.74 27.28 -12.69
CA PRO A 139 8.83 28.36 -13.02
C PRO A 139 9.20 28.94 -14.40
N GLU A 140 8.20 29.09 -15.27
CA GLU A 140 8.28 29.96 -16.46
C GLU A 140 8.18 31.43 -16.06
#